data_AF-A0A412KTR5-F1
#
_entry.id   AF-A0A412KTR5-F1
#
_cell.length_a   1.000
_cell.length_b   1.000
_cell.length_c   1.000
_cell.angle_alpha   90.00
_cell.angle_beta   90.00
_cell.angle_gamma   90.00
#
_symmetry.space_group_name_H-M   'P 1'
#
loop_
_entity.id
_entity.type
_entity.pdbx_description
1 polymer ?
#
loop_
_entity_poly.entity_id
_entity_poly.type
_entity_poly.pdbx_seq_one_letter_code
_entity_poly.pdbx_strand_id
1 'polypeptide(L)'
;MSRVRWAPRKEREKMERSAAREEWRGLIKIEDVPAFGRWLTDERHEWMGQSPDAGEVLRVHKYGMTRVVRWDGHQTRCGRHMMALWYTFCCFRDEGKDD
;
A
#
# COMPACT_ATOMS: atom_id res chain seq x y z
N MET A 1 2.92 -19.12 21.68
CA MET A 1 3.64 -18.68 20.46
C MET A 1 2.84 -19.11 19.25
N SER A 2 2.10 -18.19 18.62
CA SER A 2 1.28 -18.50 17.45
C SER A 2 2.19 -18.80 16.25
N ARG A 3 2.00 -19.96 15.61
CA ARG A 3 2.73 -20.30 14.38
C ARG A 3 2.29 -19.33 13.29
N VAL A 4 3.20 -18.46 12.86
CA VAL A 4 3.03 -17.66 11.65
C VAL A 4 2.81 -18.65 10.49
N ARG A 5 1.57 -18.72 9.99
CA ARG A 5 1.27 -19.48 8.77
C ARG A 5 1.89 -18.74 7.60
N TRP A 6 2.99 -19.27 7.09
CA TRP A 6 3.60 -18.76 5.86
C TRP A 6 2.65 -18.96 4.68
N ALA A 7 2.60 -17.96 3.80
CA ALA A 7 1.82 -18.05 2.57
C ALA A 7 2.24 -19.28 1.73
N PRO A 8 1.29 -19.97 1.07
CA PRO A 8 1.58 -21.12 0.22
C PRO A 8 2.66 -20.80 -0.83
N ARG A 9 3.47 -21.79 -1.21
CA ARG A 9 4.62 -21.61 -2.12
C ARG A 9 4.30 -20.82 -3.39
N LYS A 10 3.14 -21.05 -4.02
CA LYS A 10 2.69 -20.30 -5.21
C LYS A 10 2.45 -18.81 -4.92
N GLU A 11 1.94 -18.48 -3.74
CA GLU A 11 1.75 -17.09 -3.32
C GLU A 11 3.09 -16.42 -3.04
N ARG A 12 4.02 -17.13 -2.40
CA ARG A 12 5.40 -16.65 -2.23
C ARG A 12 6.11 -16.40 -3.56
N GLU A 13 6.03 -17.32 -4.51
CA GLU A 13 6.62 -17.15 -5.86
C GLU A 13 5.96 -16.03 -6.66
N LYS A 14 4.67 -15.75 -6.40
CA LYS A 14 3.96 -14.60 -6.97
C LYS A 14 4.42 -13.29 -6.29
N MET A 15 4.59 -13.31 -4.97
CA MET A 15 5.14 -12.18 -4.20
C MET A 15 6.58 -11.88 -4.63
N GLU A 16 7.44 -12.88 -4.79
CA GLU A 16 8.82 -12.73 -5.24
C GLU A 16 8.91 -12.21 -6.68
N ARG A 17 8.13 -12.78 -7.62
CA ARG A 17 8.07 -12.25 -9.00
C ARG A 17 7.55 -10.82 -9.06
N SER A 18 6.66 -10.46 -8.15
CA SER A 18 6.12 -9.11 -8.11
C SER A 18 7.08 -8.16 -7.38
N ALA A 19 7.87 -8.64 -6.40
CA ALA A 19 8.94 -7.89 -5.76
C ALA A 19 10.14 -7.63 -6.68
N ALA A 20 10.37 -8.51 -7.66
CA ALA A 20 11.31 -8.27 -8.74
C ALA A 20 10.83 -7.21 -9.75
N ARG A 21 9.54 -6.85 -9.75
CA ARG A 21 9.02 -5.75 -10.56
C ARG A 21 9.26 -4.43 -9.82
N GLU A 22 9.86 -3.46 -10.49
CA GLU A 22 10.00 -2.09 -9.98
C GLU A 22 8.62 -1.45 -9.72
N GLU A 23 7.59 -1.96 -10.39
CA GLU A 23 6.22 -1.47 -10.34
C GLU A 23 5.21 -2.60 -10.13
N TRP A 24 4.32 -2.37 -9.17
CA TRP A 24 3.24 -3.26 -8.79
C TRP A 24 1.92 -2.73 -9.32
N ARG A 25 1.04 -3.64 -9.74
CA ARG A 25 -0.23 -3.28 -10.40
C ARG A 25 -1.42 -4.00 -9.76
N GLY A 26 -2.51 -3.27 -9.55
CA GLY A 26 -3.81 -3.81 -9.11
C GLY A 26 -3.85 -4.38 -7.70
N LEU A 27 -2.84 -4.11 -6.86
CA LEU A 27 -2.79 -4.63 -5.49
C LEU A 27 -3.48 -3.73 -4.46
N ILE A 28 -3.44 -2.42 -4.68
CA ILE A 28 -4.21 -1.47 -3.88
C ILE A 28 -5.52 -1.30 -4.62
N LYS A 29 -6.64 -1.73 -4.05
CA LYS A 29 -7.93 -1.49 -4.68
C LYS A 29 -8.24 0.01 -4.63
N ILE A 30 -8.85 0.55 -5.69
CA ILE A 30 -9.09 2.00 -5.78
C ILE A 30 -10.00 2.48 -4.64
N GLU A 31 -10.96 1.65 -4.24
CA GLU A 31 -11.86 1.89 -3.11
C GLU A 31 -11.17 1.92 -1.75
N ASP A 32 -10.01 1.26 -1.60
CA ASP A 32 -9.25 1.25 -0.36
C ASP A 32 -8.29 2.46 -0.24
N VAL A 33 -8.03 3.18 -1.34
CA VAL A 33 -7.09 4.32 -1.37
C VAL A 33 -7.44 5.40 -0.35
N PRO A 34 -8.71 5.83 -0.17
CA PRO A 34 -9.04 6.84 0.84
C PRO A 34 -8.74 6.38 2.27
N ALA A 35 -9.06 5.13 2.62
CA ALA A 35 -8.80 4.60 3.96
C ALA A 35 -7.29 4.48 4.22
N PHE A 36 -6.55 4.02 3.22
CA PHE A 36 -5.09 3.94 3.28
C PHE A 36 -4.44 5.32 3.39
N GLY A 37 -4.93 6.30 2.63
CA GLY A 37 -4.50 7.69 2.72
C GLY A 37 -4.66 8.25 4.13
N ARG A 38 -5.82 8.04 4.76
CA ARG A 38 -6.07 8.47 6.14
C ARG A 38 -5.13 7.82 7.14
N TRP A 39 -4.87 6.52 7.00
CA TRP A 39 -3.92 5.81 7.86
C TRP A 39 -2.49 6.34 7.72
N LEU A 40 -2.05 6.66 6.50
CA LEU A 40 -0.73 7.28 6.29
C LEU A 40 -0.62 8.64 6.96
N THR A 41 -1.68 9.43 6.93
CA THR A 41 -1.69 10.83 7.42
C THR A 41 -2.14 10.97 8.87
N ASP A 42 -2.27 9.87 9.62
CA ASP A 42 -2.61 9.94 11.04
C ASP A 42 -1.44 10.46 11.90
N GLU A 43 -1.70 10.71 13.18
CA GLU A 43 -0.69 11.22 14.12
C GLU A 43 0.47 10.24 14.36
N ARG A 44 0.26 8.94 14.08
CA ARG A 44 1.26 7.90 14.31
C ARG A 44 2.22 7.74 13.13
N HIS A 45 1.71 7.88 11.91
CA HIS A 45 2.44 7.63 10.67
C HIS A 45 2.92 8.92 10.02
N GLU A 46 2.29 10.06 10.33
CA GLU A 46 2.74 11.44 10.06
C GLU A 46 3.19 11.69 8.61
N TRP A 47 2.61 10.96 7.65
CA TRP A 47 2.78 11.35 6.25
C TRP A 47 1.94 12.60 5.99
N MET A 48 2.45 13.49 5.17
CA MET A 48 1.70 14.66 4.73
C MET A 48 1.01 14.33 3.41
N GLY A 49 -0.32 14.37 3.42
CA GLY A 49 -1.13 14.28 2.20
C GLY A 49 -0.89 15.48 1.30
N GLN A 50 -0.73 15.24 0.00
CA GLN A 50 -0.67 16.29 -1.01
C GLN A 50 -1.78 16.07 -2.04
N SER A 51 -2.18 17.14 -2.71
CA SER A 51 -3.04 17.05 -3.90
C SER A 51 -2.36 16.13 -4.93
N PRO A 52 -3.02 15.04 -5.35
CA PRO A 52 -2.47 14.17 -6.40
C PRO A 52 -2.36 14.91 -7.74
N ASP A 53 -1.30 14.63 -8.49
CA ASP A 53 -1.15 15.14 -9.87
C ASP A 53 -2.00 14.32 -10.87
N ALA A 54 -2.01 14.74 -12.14
CA ALA A 54 -2.72 14.02 -13.19
C ALA A 54 -2.29 12.53 -13.27
N GLY A 55 -3.26 11.63 -13.16
CA GLY A 55 -3.02 10.17 -13.15
C GLY A 55 -2.59 9.60 -11.79
N GLU A 56 -2.49 10.43 -10.76
CA GLU A 56 -2.29 10.02 -9.37
C GLU A 56 -3.64 9.97 -8.64
N VAL A 57 -3.78 9.01 -7.73
CA VAL A 57 -4.96 8.87 -6.85
C VAL A 57 -4.59 9.04 -5.38
N LEU A 58 -3.29 8.98 -5.07
CA LEU A 58 -2.73 9.29 -3.76
C LEU A 58 -1.32 9.80 -3.92
N ARG A 59 -1.02 10.91 -3.23
CA ARG A 59 0.32 11.47 -3.11
C ARG A 59 0.57 11.83 -1.66
N VAL A 60 1.68 11.32 -1.11
CA VAL A 60 2.10 11.63 0.26
C VAL A 60 3.59 11.92 0.32
N HIS A 61 3.98 12.73 1.30
CA HIS A 61 5.36 13.12 1.53
C HIS A 61 5.76 12.97 3.00
N LYS A 62 6.96 12.45 3.27
CA LYS A 62 7.56 12.41 4.61
C LYS A 62 9.09 12.49 4.50
N TYR A 63 9.73 13.40 5.24
CA TYR A 63 11.19 13.53 5.30
C TYR A 63 11.92 13.54 3.93
N GLY A 64 11.44 14.35 2.98
CA GLY A 64 12.01 14.43 1.62
C GLY A 64 11.64 13.25 0.71
N MET A 65 10.92 12.25 1.22
CA MET A 65 10.44 11.12 0.43
C MET A 65 9.03 11.39 -0.08
N THR A 66 8.82 11.24 -1.38
CA THR A 66 7.49 11.22 -1.98
C THR A 66 7.08 9.78 -2.28
N ARG A 67 5.81 9.45 -2.02
CA ARG A 67 5.19 8.18 -2.40
C ARG A 67 3.88 8.45 -3.11
N VAL A 68 3.65 7.70 -4.19
CA VAL A 68 2.50 7.88 -5.06
C VAL A 68 1.80 6.55 -5.34
N VAL A 69 0.48 6.61 -5.45
CA VAL A 69 -0.33 5.59 -6.13
C VAL A 69 -0.92 6.23 -7.36
N ARG A 70 -0.71 5.59 -8.51
CA ARG A 70 -1.24 6.01 -9.81
C ARG A 70 -2.43 5.16 -10.21
N TRP A 71 -3.25 5.67 -11.12
CA TRP A 71 -4.34 4.96 -11.76
C TRP A 71 -4.14 4.97 -13.27
N ASP A 72 -4.13 3.80 -13.90
CA ASP A 72 -3.94 3.69 -15.35
C ASP A 72 -5.25 3.62 -16.15
N GLY A 73 -6.39 3.87 -15.51
CA GLY A 73 -7.72 3.71 -16.09
C GLY A 73 -8.36 2.35 -15.80
N HIS A 74 -7.57 1.36 -15.37
CA HIS A 74 -8.05 0.00 -15.08
C HIS A 74 -7.61 -0.52 -13.71
N GLN A 75 -6.37 -0.23 -13.31
CA GLN A 75 -5.80 -0.70 -12.05
C GLN A 75 -4.84 0.34 -11.45
N THR A 76 -4.63 0.23 -10.14
CA THR A 76 -3.64 1.06 -9.45
C THR A 76 -2.23 0.62 -9.80
N ARG A 77 -1.28 1.55 -9.76
CA ARG A 77 0.15 1.31 -9.96
C ARG A 77 0.95 1.96 -8.84
N CYS A 78 1.90 1.25 -8.26
CA CYS A 78 2.80 1.84 -7.26
C CYS A 78 4.15 1.13 -7.19
N GLY A 79 5.15 1.83 -6.62
CA GLY A 79 6.49 1.29 -6.42
C GLY A 79 6.62 0.47 -5.13
N ARG A 80 7.74 -0.25 -5.01
CA ARG A 80 8.03 -1.16 -3.88
C ARG A 80 7.83 -0.54 -2.48
N HIS A 81 8.18 0.73 -2.30
CA HIS A 81 8.09 1.38 -0.99
C HIS A 81 6.65 1.71 -0.61
N MET A 82 5.82 2.05 -1.60
CA MET A 82 4.38 2.22 -1.36
C MET A 82 3.74 0.87 -1.08
N MET A 83 4.17 -0.20 -1.76
CA MET A 83 3.72 -1.56 -1.44
C MET A 83 4.06 -1.99 -0.02
N ALA A 84 5.25 -1.65 0.49
CA ALA A 84 5.60 -1.96 1.88
C ALA A 84 4.63 -1.29 2.86
N LEU A 85 4.30 -0.01 2.65
CA LEU A 85 3.32 0.73 3.46
C LEU A 85 1.92 0.12 3.37
N TRP A 86 1.50 -0.27 2.15
CA TRP A 86 0.22 -0.92 1.92
C TRP A 86 0.11 -2.25 2.67
N TYR A 87 1.16 -3.08 2.63
CA TYR A 87 1.19 -4.33 3.39
C TYR A 87 1.14 -4.07 4.90
N THR A 88 1.85 -3.06 5.40
CA THR A 88 1.76 -2.65 6.81
C THR A 88 0.32 -2.26 7.17
N PHE A 89 -0.34 -1.43 6.36
CA PHE A 89 -1.74 -1.08 6.55
C PHE A 89 -2.64 -2.32 6.60
N CYS A 90 -2.50 -3.27 5.66
CA CYS A 90 -3.29 -4.50 5.68
C CYS A 90 -3.09 -5.33 6.95
N CYS A 91 -1.85 -5.45 7.45
CA CYS A 91 -1.57 -6.23 8.64
C CYS A 91 -2.19 -5.65 9.91
N PHE A 92 -2.28 -4.32 10.02
CA PHE A 92 -2.76 -3.64 11.22
C PHE A 92 -4.20 -3.09 11.09
N ARG A 93 -4.84 -3.26 9.94
CA ARG A 93 -6.25 -2.90 9.72
C ARG A 93 -7.23 -3.91 10.34
N ASP A 94 -6.83 -5.18 10.44
CA ASP A 94 -7.71 -6.27 10.90
C ASP A 94 -7.68 -6.49 12.43
N GLU A 95 -6.90 -5.72 13.21
CA GLU A 95 -6.89 -5.79 14.69
C GLU A 95 -8.09 -5.08 15.36
N GLY A 96 -9.01 -4.49 14.59
CA GLY A 96 -10.18 -3.77 15.09
C GLY A 96 -11.54 -4.39 14.72
N LYS A 97 -11.59 -5.71 14.46
CA LYS A 97 -12.81 -6.44 14.08
C LYS A 97 -13.28 -7.45 15.15
N ASP A 98 -12.91 -7.23 16.40
CA ASP A 98 -13.54 -7.86 17.55
C ASP A 98 -14.11 -6.74 18.44
N ASP A 99 -15.36 -6.33 18.17
CA ASP A 99 -16.29 -5.71 19.12
C ASP A 99 -17.71 -5.69 18.50
#